data_AF-A0A963HLT4-F1
#
_entry.id   AF-A0A963HLT4-F1
#
_cell.length_a   1.000
_cell.length_b   1.000
_cell.length_c   1.000
_cell.angle_alpha   90.00
_cell.angle_beta   90.00
_cell.angle_gamma   90.00
#
_symmetry.space_group_name_H-M   'P 1'
#
loop_
_entity.id
_entity.type
_entity.pdbx_description
1 polymer ?
#
loop_
_entity_poly.entity_id
_entity_poly.type
_entity_poly.pdbx_seq_one_letter_code
_entity_poly.pdbx_strand_id
1 'polypeptide(L)'
;MAVEVIALIVLATAAIYYFYKEKRSKQLDFITHYQFPSSLARKVNMRYPHLTQSDMNLVFDALRDYFHLCNQAKRKMVSMPSQVVDVAWHEFILFTRNYEYFCRKALGRFLHHTPTEAMRTPTQAQTGIKRAWRLACARENINPETPLHLPLLFAIDARLNIEDGFQYSLNCQDKSSPNYGSGYCAAHIGCAAGCGGDSASSTTGSGIFDGSGDSSGCSGGCGGD
;
A
#
# COMPACT_ATOMS: atom_id res chain seq x y z
N MET A 1 37.98 22.67 21.27
CA MET A 1 37.04 21.91 22.14
C MET A 1 35.60 21.95 21.62
N ALA A 2 34.78 22.97 21.89
CA ALA A 2 33.35 22.93 21.52
C ALA A 2 33.09 22.89 19.99
N VAL A 3 33.81 23.70 19.21
CA VAL A 3 33.65 23.76 17.75
C VAL A 3 34.08 22.45 17.06
N GLU A 4 35.18 21.85 17.51
CA GLU A 4 35.68 20.56 16.99
C GLU A 4 34.72 19.42 17.30
N VAL A 5 34.15 19.39 18.50
CA VAL A 5 33.13 18.39 18.87
C VAL A 5 31.87 18.55 18.01
N ILE A 6 31.41 19.79 17.77
CA ILE A 6 30.27 20.05 16.87
C ILE A 6 30.60 19.59 15.44
N ALA A 7 31.78 19.92 14.92
CA ALA A 7 32.20 19.50 13.58
C ALA A 7 32.23 17.97 13.43
N LEU A 8 32.74 17.24 14.44
CA LEU A 8 32.75 15.78 14.44
C LEU A 8 31.34 15.19 14.46
N ILE A 9 30.41 15.77 15.22
CA ILE A 9 29.00 15.33 15.25
C ILE A 9 28.34 15.54 13.88
N VAL A 10 28.54 16.71 13.26
CA VAL A 10 28.00 17.01 11.93
C VAL A 10 28.56 16.04 10.88
N LEU A 11 29.86 15.77 10.89
CA LEU A 11 30.48 14.80 9.97
C LEU A 11 29.97 13.38 10.20
N ALA A 12 29.84 12.94 11.45
CA ALA A 12 29.32 11.62 11.79
C ALA A 12 27.86 11.45 11.36
N THR A 13 27.01 12.43 11.62
CA THR A 13 25.60 12.41 11.21
C THR A 13 25.45 12.42 9.68
N ALA A 14 26.26 13.21 8.97
CA ALA A 14 26.29 13.21 7.51
C ALA A 14 26.72 11.83 6.97
N ALA A 15 27.80 11.24 7.51
CA ALA A 15 28.27 9.92 7.12
C ALA A 15 27.21 8.83 7.33
N ILE A 16 26.53 8.86 8.49
CA ILE A 16 25.42 7.94 8.80
C ILE A 16 24.27 8.12 7.79
N TYR A 17 23.89 9.36 7.50
CA TYR A 17 22.85 9.67 6.52
C TYR A 17 23.19 9.12 5.13
N TYR A 18 24.42 9.36 4.64
CA TYR A 18 24.88 8.86 3.35
C TYR A 18 24.91 7.32 3.30
N PHE A 19 25.39 6.68 4.36
CA PHE A 19 25.39 5.22 4.46
C PHE A 19 23.97 4.64 4.36
N TYR A 20 23.00 5.22 5.09
CA TYR A 20 21.60 4.77 4.99
C TYR A 20 20.98 5.05 3.62
N LYS A 21 21.32 6.19 3.00
CA LYS A 21 20.86 6.55 1.65
C LYS A 21 21.38 5.55 0.61
N GLU A 22 22.68 5.25 0.62
CA GLU A 22 23.31 4.30 -0.29
C GLU A 22 22.76 2.88 -0.07
N LYS A 23 22.66 2.44 1.19
CA LYS A 23 22.06 1.15 1.53
C LYS A 23 20.65 1.04 0.96
N ARG A 24 19.81 2.06 1.14
CA ARG A 24 18.45 2.07 0.61
C ARG A 24 18.43 2.06 -0.92
N SER A 25 19.32 2.81 -1.57
CA SER A 25 19.44 2.79 -3.03
C SER A 25 19.76 1.38 -3.55
N LYS A 26 20.72 0.69 -2.94
CA LYS A 26 21.06 -0.71 -3.28
C LYS A 26 19.89 -1.68 -3.05
N GLN A 27 19.09 -1.44 -2.01
CA GLN A 27 17.89 -2.25 -1.74
C GLN A 27 16.81 -2.06 -2.82
N LEU A 28 16.55 -0.82 -3.22
CA LEU A 28 15.57 -0.51 -4.26
C LEU A 28 16.03 -1.02 -5.63
N ASP A 29 17.31 -0.92 -5.94
CA ASP A 29 17.91 -1.48 -7.15
C ASP A 29 17.76 -3.01 -7.17
N PHE A 30 18.07 -3.67 -6.05
CA PHE A 30 17.86 -5.11 -5.89
C PHE A 30 16.41 -5.54 -6.09
N ILE A 31 15.43 -4.79 -5.56
CA ILE A 31 14.00 -5.08 -5.77
C ILE A 31 13.64 -4.98 -7.26
N THR A 32 14.11 -3.92 -7.93
CA THR A 32 13.80 -3.63 -9.34
C THR A 32 14.27 -4.75 -10.27
N HIS A 33 15.46 -5.29 -10.01
CA HIS A 33 16.08 -6.32 -10.85
C HIS A 33 15.87 -7.74 -10.33
N TYR A 34 15.10 -7.94 -9.26
CA TYR A 34 14.92 -9.26 -8.68
C TYR A 34 14.22 -10.21 -9.66
N GLN A 35 14.79 -11.39 -9.87
CA GLN A 35 14.20 -12.45 -10.68
C GLN A 35 13.48 -13.44 -9.76
N PHE A 36 12.16 -13.53 -9.92
CA PHE A 36 11.36 -14.51 -9.21
C PHE A 36 11.62 -15.93 -9.76
N PRO A 37 11.45 -16.98 -8.94
CA PRO A 37 11.53 -18.36 -9.41
C PRO A 37 10.58 -18.60 -10.60
N SER A 38 11.06 -19.24 -11.67
CA SER A 38 10.24 -19.48 -12.88
C SER A 38 8.98 -20.31 -12.59
N SER A 39 9.03 -21.20 -11.61
CA SER A 39 7.89 -21.98 -11.16
C SER A 39 6.82 -21.18 -10.41
N LEU A 40 7.12 -19.96 -9.95
CA LEU A 40 6.14 -19.07 -9.34
C LEU A 40 5.04 -18.72 -10.32
N ALA A 41 5.40 -18.44 -11.59
CA ALA A 41 4.42 -18.06 -12.60
C ALA A 41 3.39 -19.16 -12.83
N ARG A 42 3.86 -20.41 -12.90
CA ARG A 42 3.00 -21.60 -13.02
C ARG A 42 2.04 -21.73 -11.85
N LYS A 43 2.47 -21.42 -10.62
CA LYS A 43 1.63 -21.49 -9.42
C LYS A 43 0.51 -20.45 -9.42
N VAL A 44 0.81 -19.21 -9.81
CA VAL A 44 -0.22 -18.16 -9.96
C VAL A 44 -1.21 -18.53 -11.07
N ASN A 45 -0.70 -19.04 -12.20
CA ASN A 45 -1.53 -19.47 -13.33
C ASN A 45 -2.46 -20.65 -13.00
N MET A 46 -2.17 -21.46 -11.96
CA MET A 46 -3.13 -22.47 -11.50
C MET A 46 -4.41 -21.84 -10.92
N ARG A 47 -4.31 -20.65 -10.31
CA ARG A 47 -5.47 -19.91 -9.78
C ARG A 47 -6.14 -19.03 -10.82
N TYR A 48 -5.36 -18.47 -11.75
CA TYR A 48 -5.85 -17.63 -12.83
C TYR A 48 -5.42 -18.17 -14.20
N PRO A 49 -6.04 -19.26 -14.71
CA PRO A 49 -5.59 -19.95 -15.93
C PRO A 49 -5.70 -19.14 -17.21
N HIS A 50 -6.46 -18.05 -17.19
CA HIS A 50 -6.66 -17.16 -18.34
C HIS A 50 -5.50 -16.17 -18.55
N LEU A 51 -4.58 -16.05 -17.59
CA LEU A 51 -3.47 -15.10 -17.68
C LEU A 51 -2.41 -15.57 -18.67
N THR A 52 -2.01 -14.66 -19.56
CA THR A 52 -0.93 -14.89 -20.51
C THR A 52 0.44 -14.70 -19.87
N GLN A 53 1.51 -15.09 -20.59
CA GLN A 53 2.88 -14.82 -20.13
C GLN A 53 3.17 -13.32 -19.98
N SER A 54 2.57 -12.47 -20.81
CA SER A 54 2.70 -11.01 -20.70
C SER A 54 2.03 -10.49 -19.43
N ASP A 55 0.86 -11.03 -19.10
CA ASP A 55 0.14 -10.66 -17.87
C ASP A 55 0.93 -11.08 -16.63
N MET A 56 1.57 -12.26 -16.68
CA MET A 56 2.45 -12.71 -15.60
C MET A 56 3.66 -11.82 -15.38
N ASN A 57 4.23 -11.26 -16.45
CA ASN A 57 5.30 -10.27 -16.32
C ASN A 57 4.79 -9.01 -15.62
N LEU A 58 3.60 -8.53 -15.99
CA LEU A 58 2.95 -7.38 -15.35
C LEU A 58 2.65 -7.63 -13.86
N VAL A 59 2.19 -8.83 -13.51
CA VAL A 59 1.97 -9.25 -12.11
C VAL A 59 3.28 -9.20 -11.32
N PHE A 60 4.40 -9.65 -11.90
CA PHE A 60 5.70 -9.58 -11.24
C PHE A 60 6.25 -8.16 -11.13
N ASP A 61 5.99 -7.30 -12.10
CA ASP A 61 6.32 -5.87 -12.00
C ASP A 61 5.53 -5.22 -10.87
N ALA A 62 4.22 -5.47 -10.78
CA ALA A 62 3.39 -5.00 -9.68
C ALA A 62 3.83 -5.57 -8.32
N LEU A 63 4.26 -6.85 -8.26
CA LEU A 63 4.80 -7.44 -7.04
C LEU A 63 6.11 -6.75 -6.59
N ARG A 64 7.00 -6.40 -7.52
CA ARG A 64 8.18 -5.58 -7.21
C ARG A 64 7.79 -4.20 -6.71
N ASP A 65 6.80 -3.56 -7.33
CA ASP A 65 6.28 -2.26 -6.90
C ASP A 65 5.76 -2.33 -5.48
N TYR A 66 5.02 -3.38 -5.13
CA TYR A 66 4.55 -3.58 -3.76
C TYR A 66 5.72 -3.67 -2.76
N PHE A 67 6.77 -4.42 -3.08
CA PHE A 67 7.97 -4.49 -2.24
C PHE A 67 8.73 -3.17 -2.16
N HIS A 68 8.74 -2.36 -3.22
CA HIS A 68 9.22 -0.98 -3.17
C HIS A 68 8.41 -0.19 -2.13
N LEU A 69 7.08 -0.27 -2.14
CA LEU A 69 6.24 0.45 -1.17
C LEU A 69 6.54 -0.02 0.27
N CYS A 70 6.69 -1.33 0.50
CA CYS A 70 7.08 -1.88 1.80
C CYS A 70 8.45 -1.38 2.28
N ASN A 71 9.43 -1.25 1.38
CA ASN A 71 10.73 -0.65 1.70
C ASN A 71 10.57 0.83 2.09
N GLN A 72 9.84 1.59 1.28
CA GLN A 72 9.65 3.03 1.47
C GLN A 72 8.84 3.36 2.73
N ALA A 73 7.93 2.49 3.15
CA ALA A 73 7.09 2.66 4.33
C ALA A 73 7.85 2.61 5.67
N LYS A 74 9.16 2.32 5.68
CA LYS A 74 10.00 2.33 6.90
C LYS A 74 9.40 1.52 8.06
N ARG A 75 9.02 0.26 7.80
CA ARG A 75 8.37 -0.67 8.76
C ARG A 75 6.91 -0.34 9.12
N LYS A 76 6.32 0.74 8.61
CA LYS A 76 4.87 0.93 8.72
C LYS A 76 4.17 -0.09 7.83
N MET A 77 3.05 -0.63 8.30
CA MET A 77 2.25 -1.60 7.56
C MET A 77 1.77 -1.02 6.23
N VAL A 78 1.82 -1.80 5.15
CA VAL A 78 1.24 -1.43 3.84
C VAL A 78 0.27 -2.54 3.51
N SER A 79 -0.98 -2.20 3.21
CA SER A 79 -1.97 -3.19 2.79
C SER A 79 -1.75 -3.53 1.32
N MET A 80 -2.01 -4.78 0.94
CA MET A 80 -2.00 -5.20 -0.46
C MET A 80 -3.28 -4.70 -1.16
N PRO A 81 -3.19 -3.87 -2.22
CA PRO A 81 -4.35 -3.34 -2.94
C PRO A 81 -4.78 -4.20 -4.16
N SER A 82 -4.18 -5.37 -4.35
CA SER A 82 -4.47 -6.25 -5.50
C SER A 82 -4.50 -7.72 -5.08
N GLN A 83 -5.54 -8.43 -5.50
CA GLN A 83 -5.74 -9.85 -5.25
C GLN A 83 -4.74 -10.71 -6.03
N VAL A 84 -4.49 -10.41 -7.31
CA VAL A 84 -3.54 -11.22 -8.12
C VAL A 84 -2.11 -11.08 -7.59
N VAL A 85 -1.75 -9.87 -7.13
CA VAL A 85 -0.44 -9.62 -6.53
C VAL A 85 -0.34 -10.24 -5.13
N ASP A 86 -1.43 -10.27 -4.36
CA ASP A 86 -1.49 -10.98 -3.08
C ASP A 86 -1.23 -12.48 -3.26
N VAL A 87 -1.87 -13.10 -4.26
CA VAL A 87 -1.66 -14.52 -4.62
C VAL A 87 -0.21 -14.76 -5.04
N ALA A 88 0.36 -13.90 -5.89
CA ALA A 88 1.75 -14.01 -6.30
C ALA A 88 2.72 -13.89 -5.10
N TRP A 89 2.44 -12.98 -4.17
CA TRP A 89 3.23 -12.85 -2.94
C TRP A 89 3.07 -14.08 -2.04
N HIS A 90 1.85 -14.59 -1.87
CA HIS A 90 1.56 -15.78 -1.09
C HIS A 90 2.34 -17.00 -1.61
N GLU A 91 2.29 -17.24 -2.92
CA GLU A 91 3.04 -18.32 -3.56
C GLU A 91 4.56 -18.11 -3.43
N PHE A 92 5.04 -16.87 -3.44
CA PHE A 92 6.46 -16.57 -3.26
C PHE A 92 6.97 -16.91 -1.86
N ILE A 93 6.15 -16.75 -0.81
CA ILE A 93 6.51 -17.08 0.58
C ILE A 93 6.86 -18.57 0.72
N LEU A 94 6.23 -19.44 -0.07
CA LEU A 94 6.48 -20.88 -0.05
C LEU A 94 7.88 -21.24 -0.57
N PHE A 95 8.54 -20.36 -1.34
CA PHE A 95 9.95 -20.49 -1.70
C PHE A 95 10.83 -19.98 -0.54
N THR A 96 10.71 -20.62 0.62
CA THR A 96 11.17 -20.10 1.92
C THR A 96 12.60 -19.57 1.92
N ARG A 97 13.57 -20.31 1.33
CA ARG A 97 14.97 -19.86 1.20
C ARG A 97 15.11 -18.61 0.33
N ASN A 98 14.44 -18.58 -0.83
CA ASN A 98 14.45 -17.44 -1.74
C ASN A 98 13.77 -16.23 -1.11
N TYR A 99 12.64 -16.45 -0.43
CA TYR A 99 11.87 -15.43 0.24
C TYR A 99 12.64 -14.79 1.41
N GLU A 100 13.29 -15.60 2.25
CA GLU A 100 14.15 -15.13 3.33
C GLU A 100 15.33 -14.31 2.77
N TYR A 101 16.01 -14.84 1.75
CA TYR A 101 17.11 -14.13 1.07
C TYR A 101 16.64 -12.79 0.51
N PHE A 102 15.51 -12.79 -0.20
CA PHE A 102 14.90 -11.59 -0.76
C PHE A 102 14.61 -10.58 0.34
N CYS A 103 13.87 -10.97 1.39
CA CYS A 103 13.51 -10.09 2.50
C CYS A 103 14.74 -9.44 3.15
N ARG A 104 15.79 -10.22 3.43
CA ARG A 104 17.03 -9.71 4.02
C ARG A 104 17.73 -8.70 3.10
N LYS A 105 17.77 -8.95 1.79
CA LYS A 105 18.42 -8.07 0.81
C LYS A 105 17.56 -6.84 0.50
N ALA A 106 16.30 -7.02 0.12
CA ALA A 106 15.38 -5.97 -0.27
C ALA A 106 14.92 -5.07 0.88
N LEU A 107 14.68 -5.63 2.07
CA LEU A 107 14.00 -4.93 3.17
C LEU A 107 14.85 -4.84 4.44
N GLY A 108 15.94 -5.62 4.52
CA GLY A 108 16.79 -5.68 5.72
C GLY A 108 16.12 -6.37 6.91
N ARG A 109 14.99 -7.06 6.69
CA ARG A 109 14.20 -7.78 7.68
C ARG A 109 13.25 -8.74 6.98
N PHE A 110 12.73 -9.73 7.69
CA PHE A 110 11.62 -10.54 7.21
C PHE A 110 10.36 -9.66 7.05
N LEU A 111 9.66 -9.84 5.94
CA LEU A 111 8.35 -9.23 5.70
C LEU A 111 7.29 -10.30 5.96
N HIS A 112 6.57 -10.16 7.06
CA HIS A 112 5.45 -11.06 7.34
C HIS A 112 4.27 -10.67 6.45
N HIS A 113 3.67 -11.68 5.82
CA HIS A 113 2.37 -11.55 5.20
C HIS A 113 1.30 -11.61 6.28
N THR A 114 0.30 -10.75 6.18
CA THR A 114 -0.89 -10.78 7.03
C THR A 114 -2.07 -10.72 6.07
N PRO A 115 -2.81 -11.82 5.90
CA PRO A 115 -3.98 -11.84 5.05
C PRO A 115 -4.95 -10.73 5.42
N THR A 116 -5.69 -10.21 4.43
CA THR A 116 -6.64 -9.12 4.64
C THR A 116 -7.71 -9.50 5.67
N GLU A 117 -8.11 -10.77 5.70
CA GLU A 117 -9.06 -11.35 6.66
C GLU A 117 -8.52 -11.37 8.10
N ALA A 118 -7.19 -11.34 8.26
CA ALA A 118 -6.50 -11.36 9.55
C ALA A 118 -6.18 -9.96 10.10
N MET A 119 -6.59 -8.88 9.41
CA MET A 119 -6.37 -7.51 9.89
C MET A 119 -7.24 -7.20 11.11
N ARG A 120 -6.59 -6.85 12.24
CA ARG A 120 -7.20 -6.78 13.58
C ARG A 120 -8.30 -5.72 13.72
N THR A 121 -8.26 -4.64 12.92
CA THR A 121 -9.30 -3.60 12.90
C THR A 121 -9.51 -2.98 11.51
N PRO A 122 -10.73 -2.54 11.17
CA PRO A 122 -11.00 -1.80 9.93
C PRO A 122 -10.13 -0.54 9.76
N THR A 123 -9.84 0.17 10.86
CA THR A 123 -9.01 1.39 10.85
C THR A 123 -7.55 1.11 10.46
N GLN A 124 -6.98 -0.03 10.87
CA GLN A 124 -5.63 -0.43 10.46
C GLN A 124 -5.61 -0.75 8.96
N ALA A 125 -6.58 -1.52 8.47
CA ALA A 125 -6.73 -1.81 7.04
C ALA A 125 -6.85 -0.51 6.22
N GLN A 126 -7.66 0.45 6.67
CA GLN A 126 -7.78 1.78 6.05
C GLN A 126 -6.46 2.57 6.09
N THR A 127 -5.70 2.52 7.19
CA THR A 127 -4.42 3.24 7.28
C THR A 127 -3.35 2.61 6.36
N GLY A 128 -3.35 1.28 6.25
CA GLY A 128 -2.46 0.53 5.37
C GLY A 128 -2.73 0.80 3.89
N ILE A 129 -4.00 0.78 3.48
CA ILE A 129 -4.39 1.04 2.09
C ILE A 129 -4.12 2.49 1.68
N LYS A 130 -4.38 3.48 2.56
CA LYS A 130 -4.02 4.90 2.33
C LYS A 130 -2.52 5.10 2.12
N ARG A 131 -1.71 4.35 2.88
CA ARG A 131 -0.26 4.38 2.71
C ARG A 131 0.16 3.75 1.39
N ALA A 132 -0.42 2.61 1.02
CA ALA A 132 -0.19 1.99 -0.27
C ALA A 132 -0.52 2.97 -1.41
N TRP A 133 -1.67 3.64 -1.34
CA TRP A 133 -2.10 4.65 -2.31
C TRP A 133 -1.09 5.78 -2.49
N ARG A 134 -0.70 6.44 -1.40
CA ARG A 134 0.25 7.57 -1.45
C ARG A 134 1.61 7.15 -2.00
N LEU A 135 2.11 5.98 -1.60
CA LEU A 135 3.41 5.49 -2.06
C LEU A 135 3.36 5.02 -3.52
N ALA A 136 2.27 4.38 -3.96
CA ALA A 136 2.05 3.99 -5.35
C ALA A 136 1.96 5.24 -6.25
N CYS A 137 1.15 6.23 -5.86
CA CYS A 137 1.03 7.49 -6.59
C CYS A 137 2.39 8.20 -6.70
N ALA A 138 3.15 8.30 -5.59
CA ALA A 138 4.47 8.90 -5.61
C ALA A 138 5.47 8.15 -6.50
N ARG A 139 5.34 6.83 -6.64
CA ARG A 139 6.19 6.01 -7.51
C ARG A 139 5.90 6.21 -8.98
N GLU A 140 4.63 6.41 -9.34
CA GLU A 140 4.16 6.61 -10.71
C GLU A 140 4.04 8.10 -11.09
N ASN A 141 4.48 9.02 -10.23
CA ASN A 141 4.36 10.47 -10.39
C ASN A 141 2.92 10.97 -10.57
N ILE A 142 1.98 10.35 -9.85
CA ILE A 142 0.56 10.70 -9.83
C ILE A 142 0.27 11.58 -8.60
N ASN A 143 -0.57 12.61 -8.76
CA ASN A 143 -1.08 13.37 -7.61
C ASN A 143 -2.11 12.51 -6.84
N PRO A 144 -1.90 12.18 -5.55
CA PRO A 144 -2.82 11.34 -4.80
C PRO A 144 -4.16 12.00 -4.45
N GLU A 145 -4.26 13.34 -4.51
CA GLU A 145 -5.49 14.10 -4.23
C GLU A 145 -6.36 14.25 -5.49
N THR A 146 -5.71 14.43 -6.64
CA THR A 146 -6.36 14.57 -7.96
C THR A 146 -5.75 13.61 -8.97
N PRO A 147 -5.94 12.28 -8.78
CA PRO A 147 -5.36 11.27 -9.66
C PRO A 147 -5.97 11.31 -11.06
N LEU A 148 -5.13 11.46 -12.09
CA LEU A 148 -5.56 11.37 -13.50
C LEU A 148 -5.83 9.92 -13.94
N HIS A 149 -5.17 8.96 -13.31
CA HIS A 149 -5.35 7.52 -13.50
C HIS A 149 -5.00 6.77 -12.21
N LEU A 150 -5.40 5.50 -12.14
CA LEU A 150 -5.04 4.63 -11.03
C LEU A 150 -3.59 4.14 -11.15
N PRO A 151 -2.81 4.13 -10.06
CA PRO A 151 -1.51 3.45 -10.04
C PRO A 151 -1.67 1.96 -10.40
N LEU A 152 -0.66 1.35 -11.03
CA LEU A 152 -0.68 -0.04 -11.50
C LEU A 152 -1.19 -1.01 -10.44
N LEU A 153 -0.68 -0.90 -9.20
CA LEU A 153 -1.06 -1.77 -8.09
C LEU A 153 -2.57 -1.75 -7.76
N PHE A 154 -3.25 -0.63 -8.01
CA PHE A 154 -4.69 -0.48 -7.82
C PHE A 154 -5.47 -0.80 -9.10
N ALA A 155 -4.84 -0.70 -10.28
CA ALA A 155 -5.50 -0.94 -11.56
C ALA A 155 -5.42 -2.38 -12.04
N ILE A 156 -4.41 -3.15 -11.59
CA ILE A 156 -4.01 -4.41 -12.23
C ILE A 156 -5.10 -5.49 -12.19
N ASP A 157 -5.85 -5.60 -11.10
CA ASP A 157 -6.92 -6.59 -10.96
C ASP A 157 -8.01 -6.39 -12.02
N ALA A 158 -8.46 -5.14 -12.19
CA ALA A 158 -9.43 -4.79 -13.23
C ALA A 158 -8.82 -4.93 -14.64
N ARG A 159 -7.56 -4.54 -14.83
CA ARG A 159 -6.87 -4.62 -16.12
C ARG A 159 -6.71 -6.06 -16.63
N LEU A 160 -6.53 -7.02 -15.71
CA LEU A 160 -6.34 -8.44 -16.01
C LEU A 160 -7.62 -9.26 -15.88
N ASN A 161 -8.78 -8.61 -15.66
CA ASN A 161 -10.07 -9.26 -15.45
C ASN A 161 -10.00 -10.37 -14.37
N ILE A 162 -9.47 -10.03 -13.20
CA ILE A 162 -9.38 -10.95 -12.06
C ILE A 162 -10.76 -11.06 -11.40
N GLU A 163 -11.35 -12.26 -11.40
CA GLU A 163 -12.73 -12.51 -10.94
C GLU A 163 -12.95 -12.15 -9.46
N ASP A 164 -12.00 -12.51 -8.59
CA ASP A 164 -11.99 -12.18 -7.16
C ASP A 164 -11.19 -10.89 -6.86
N GLY A 165 -10.92 -10.09 -7.89
CA GLY A 165 -10.07 -8.91 -7.81
C GLY A 165 -10.76 -7.67 -7.26
N PHE A 166 -9.95 -6.70 -6.82
CA PHE A 166 -10.44 -5.42 -6.39
C PHE A 166 -10.68 -4.49 -7.58
N GLN A 167 -11.86 -3.86 -7.63
CA GLN A 167 -12.21 -2.89 -8.65
C GLN A 167 -12.24 -1.49 -8.05
N TYR A 168 -11.26 -0.66 -8.43
CA TYR A 168 -11.20 0.73 -7.98
C TYR A 168 -11.78 1.67 -9.04
N SER A 169 -12.49 2.71 -8.60
CA SER A 169 -12.93 3.82 -9.46
C SER A 169 -12.40 5.14 -8.90
N LEU A 170 -11.97 6.03 -9.81
CA LEU A 170 -11.56 7.39 -9.46
C LEU A 170 -12.77 8.21 -8.98
N ASN A 171 -13.89 8.11 -9.70
CA ASN A 171 -15.12 8.85 -9.45
C ASN A 171 -16.24 7.88 -9.05
N CYS A 172 -16.26 7.46 -7.79
CA CYS A 172 -17.27 6.56 -7.28
C CYS A 172 -18.67 7.19 -7.12
N GLN A 173 -18.76 8.52 -7.14
CA GLN A 173 -20.01 9.27 -7.04
C GLN A 173 -20.70 9.47 -8.39
N ASP A 174 -19.98 9.22 -9.49
CA ASP A 174 -20.55 9.31 -10.83
C ASP A 174 -21.41 8.08 -11.10
N LYS A 175 -22.71 8.28 -11.30
CA LYS A 175 -23.68 7.21 -11.63
C LYS A 175 -23.39 6.54 -12.97
N SER A 176 -22.61 7.18 -13.84
CA SER A 176 -22.16 6.63 -15.12
C SER A 176 -20.87 5.82 -15.03
N SER A 177 -20.20 5.81 -13.87
CA SER A 177 -19.02 4.97 -13.63
C SER A 177 -19.41 3.49 -13.72
N PRO A 178 -18.64 2.64 -14.42
CA PRO A 178 -18.93 1.20 -14.57
C PRO A 178 -19.13 0.47 -13.23
N ASN A 179 -18.53 1.00 -12.16
CA ASN A 179 -18.49 0.38 -10.83
C ASN A 179 -19.25 1.20 -9.77
N TYR A 180 -20.24 1.99 -10.18
CA TYR A 180 -21.08 2.76 -9.26
C TYR A 180 -21.79 1.84 -8.26
N GLY A 181 -21.50 2.00 -6.96
CA GLY A 181 -22.12 1.25 -5.86
C GLY A 181 -21.49 -0.11 -5.52
N SER A 182 -20.59 -0.65 -6.35
CA SER A 182 -19.92 -1.95 -6.11
C SER A 182 -18.39 -1.88 -6.03
N GLY A 183 -17.77 -0.80 -6.52
CA GLY A 183 -16.31 -0.62 -6.52
C GLY A 183 -15.75 0.15 -5.33
N TYR A 184 -14.44 -0.01 -5.09
CA TYR A 184 -13.68 0.76 -4.10
C TYR A 184 -13.42 2.18 -4.61
N CYS A 185 -13.71 3.19 -3.79
CA CYS A 185 -13.53 4.59 -4.18
C CYS A 185 -12.08 5.07 -3.94
N ALA A 186 -11.33 5.35 -5.00
CA ALA A 186 -9.96 5.83 -4.90
C ALA A 186 -9.88 7.25 -4.31
N ALA A 187 -10.83 8.14 -4.63
CA ALA A 187 -10.90 9.49 -4.07
C ALA A 187 -11.00 9.50 -2.53
N HIS A 188 -11.72 8.54 -1.95
CA HIS A 188 -11.83 8.41 -0.49
C HIS A 188 -10.55 7.87 0.17
N ILE A 189 -9.69 7.18 -0.59
CA ILE A 189 -8.38 6.72 -0.11
C ILE A 189 -7.40 7.90 -0.08
N GLY A 190 -7.46 8.81 -1.07
CA GLY A 190 -6.62 10.01 -1.14
C GLY A 190 -6.96 11.08 -0.10
N CYS A 191 -8.25 11.41 0.06
CA CYS A 191 -8.70 12.64 0.74
C CYS A 191 -8.93 12.59 2.25
N ALA A 192 -8.86 11.44 2.92
CA ALA A 192 -9.14 11.40 4.36
C ALA A 192 -7.91 11.81 5.20
N ALA A 193 -7.58 13.11 5.15
CA ALA A 193 -6.94 13.82 6.24
C ALA A 193 -7.97 13.92 7.38
N GLY A 194 -7.95 12.96 8.31
CA GLY A 194 -8.59 13.11 9.61
C GLY A 194 -10.09 13.44 9.62
N CYS A 195 -10.94 12.62 9.01
CA CYS A 195 -12.34 12.56 9.40
C CYS A 195 -12.55 11.25 10.16
N GLY A 196 -12.40 11.32 11.48
CA GLY A 196 -12.99 10.35 12.38
C GLY A 196 -14.42 10.81 12.63
N GLY A 197 -15.39 10.05 12.14
CA GLY A 197 -16.79 10.22 12.50
C GLY A 197 -17.71 10.26 11.30
N ASP A 198 -18.18 9.08 10.87
CA ASP A 198 -19.45 8.98 10.17
C ASP A 198 -20.34 7.99 10.92
N SER A 199 -21.28 8.60 11.63
CA SER A 199 -22.57 8.13 12.11
C SER A 199 -23.11 6.85 11.45
N ALA A 200 -23.15 5.76 12.21
CA ALA A 200 -24.08 4.67 11.93
C ALA A 200 -25.45 5.04 12.52
N SER A 201 -26.35 5.57 11.68
CA SER A 201 -27.77 5.62 11.98
C SER A 201 -28.39 4.25 11.67
N SER A 202 -28.58 3.43 12.70
CA SER A 202 -29.68 2.46 12.73
C SER A 202 -30.01 2.12 14.19
N THR A 203 -31.12 2.69 14.63
CA THR A 203 -31.86 2.48 15.88
C THR A 203 -31.96 1.02 16.30
N THR A 204 -31.55 0.68 17.52
CA THR A 204 -32.35 -0.01 18.58
C THR A 204 -31.47 -0.41 19.78
N GLY A 205 -31.89 -0.06 21.00
CA GLY A 205 -31.54 -0.82 22.22
C GLY A 205 -30.66 -0.14 23.28
N SER A 206 -31.31 0.58 24.20
CA SER A 206 -31.04 0.79 25.64
C SER A 206 -29.68 0.44 26.27
N GLY A 207 -29.11 1.41 27.01
CA GLY A 207 -28.10 1.20 28.07
C GLY A 207 -27.06 2.33 28.13
N ILE A 208 -27.33 3.44 28.83
CA ILE A 208 -26.70 3.80 30.12
C ILE A 208 -25.16 3.81 30.05
N PHE A 209 -24.52 4.99 30.04
CA PHE A 209 -23.56 5.47 31.06
C PHE A 209 -23.12 6.92 30.74
N ASP A 210 -23.07 7.70 31.82
CA ASP A 210 -22.75 9.13 31.94
C ASP A 210 -21.23 9.34 31.99
N GLY A 211 -20.73 10.48 31.50
CA GLY A 211 -19.29 10.78 31.48
C GLY A 211 -18.89 12.02 30.69
N SER A 212 -18.90 13.16 31.38
CA SER A 212 -18.55 14.52 30.93
C SER A 212 -17.07 14.74 30.54
N GLY A 213 -16.85 15.71 29.64
CA GLY A 213 -15.60 16.47 29.41
C GLY A 213 -14.84 16.11 28.12
N ASP A 214 -14.33 16.99 27.26
CA ASP A 214 -14.22 18.46 27.23
C ASP A 214 -14.15 18.93 25.77
N SER A 215 -14.52 20.19 25.57
CA SER A 215 -14.50 20.94 24.31
C SER A 215 -13.11 21.15 23.71
N SER A 216 -12.95 20.87 22.42
CA SER A 216 -12.03 21.61 21.56
C SER A 216 -12.61 21.73 20.15
N GLY A 217 -12.96 22.97 19.78
CA GLY A 217 -13.48 23.32 18.47
C GLY A 217 -12.37 23.50 17.45
N CYS A 218 -12.64 23.07 16.21
CA CYS A 218 -11.95 23.54 15.02
C CYS A 218 -13.02 23.89 13.98
N SER A 219 -13.22 25.19 13.78
CA SER A 219 -13.96 25.77 12.67
C SER A 219 -13.12 25.71 11.39
N GLY A 220 -13.76 25.46 10.25
CA GLY A 220 -13.13 25.61 8.94
C GLY A 220 -14.02 25.08 7.82
N GLY A 221 -14.84 25.96 7.25
CA GLY A 221 -15.57 25.71 6.01
C GLY A 221 -14.77 26.12 4.76
N CYS A 222 -15.30 25.70 3.61
CA CYS A 222 -15.27 26.26 2.24
C CYS A 222 -15.69 25.08 1.34
N GLY A 223 -16.80 25.10 0.60
CA GLY A 223 -17.26 26.14 -0.32
C GLY A 223 -17.23 25.50 -1.70
N GLY A 224 -18.41 25.20 -2.25
CA GLY A 224 -18.56 24.73 -3.62
C GLY A 224 -18.86 25.88 -4.55
N ASP A 225 -18.62 25.64 -5.83
CA ASP A 225 -19.37 26.17 -6.97
C ASP A 225 -19.72 24.97 -7.88
#